data_AF-A0A6H1WWT3-F1
#
_entry.id   AF-A0A6H1WWT3-F1
#
_cell.length_a   1.000
_cell.length_b   1.000
_cell.length_c   1.000
_cell.angle_alpha   90.00
_cell.angle_beta   90.00
_cell.angle_gamma   90.00
#
_symmetry.space_group_name_H-M   'P 1'
#
loop_
_entity.id
_entity.type
_entity.pdbx_description
1 polymer ?
#
loop_
_entity_poly.entity_id
_entity_poly.type
_entity_poly.pdbx_seq_one_letter_code
_entity_poly.pdbx_strand_id
1 'polypeptide(L)'
;MNKDEQIVKLKESLLLNFNDFYNKEVKEVASKLVRLITSGNPLLRIKYKGALIDSYKFLSEVEYLEKNYESCLNYIKKLQLSEAYKNETDSTIMHATIRRFQCEVFLGIYQESYEKIKTLKVELIEFGSVNRHNLEKSLRDDYDKILDLASSFLNNSIKTIVNFKLPYKIDIPEDEEVIYDFKSIRFNLKFKTIANQGQAPFEAYNGVVELDRDKYGVCSSSDLTLTFNKFFDATHCMNELLDLCSESFNYFLDYYKLSTEYFWIDNLNLKQIQASNVRVISENYDDIISIPFYYAHGIKVASSPSYINKEKINELKDKLIKGQELSLWEMLYLDSKNNMFIEKYKEAVISINSAFENYLNIKSREILRSRMTEKEVEDYLEGKVTYETYFLKEFISEEDFNRAVEQKIISSHSPSTFQIIKKCFELNEDRIAITRRKLNKLVNDIRKNRNDIIHGNLTVLKNIESDAKKSISSFEEFIKVFK
;
A
#
# COMPACT_ATOMS: atom_id res chain seq x y z
N MET A 1 -4.01 43.99 -37.14
CA MET A 1 -5.37 43.43 -37.11
C MET A 1 -6.15 44.18 -36.06
N ASN A 2 -7.32 44.72 -36.39
CA ASN A 2 -8.17 45.43 -35.43
C ASN A 2 -8.62 44.44 -34.33
N LYS A 3 -8.72 44.86 -33.06
CA LYS A 3 -9.18 44.00 -31.96
C LYS A 3 -10.56 43.40 -32.25
N ASP A 4 -11.44 44.17 -32.90
CA ASP A 4 -12.76 43.71 -33.33
C ASP A 4 -12.69 42.57 -34.36
N GLU A 5 -11.85 42.71 -35.39
CA GLU A 5 -11.66 41.66 -36.42
C GLU A 5 -11.12 40.37 -35.80
N GLN A 6 -10.22 40.51 -34.83
CA GLN A 6 -9.68 39.36 -34.09
C GLN A 6 -10.73 38.65 -33.25
N ILE A 7 -11.58 39.41 -32.55
CA ILE A 7 -12.68 38.85 -31.75
C ILE A 7 -13.68 38.12 -32.64
N VAL A 8 -14.05 38.69 -33.79
CA VAL A 8 -14.98 38.04 -34.75
C VAL A 8 -14.41 36.72 -35.24
N LYS A 9 -13.15 36.70 -35.70
CA LYS A 9 -12.51 35.47 -36.19
C LYS A 9 -12.42 34.39 -35.12
N LEU A 10 -12.05 34.75 -33.89
CA LEU A 10 -11.95 33.80 -32.77
C LEU A 10 -13.33 33.30 -32.34
N LYS A 11 -14.36 34.14 -32.35
CA LYS A 11 -15.74 33.76 -32.05
C LYS A 11 -16.25 32.72 -33.06
N GLU A 12 -16.06 32.95 -34.35
CA GLU A 12 -16.45 32.00 -35.40
C GLU A 12 -15.72 30.67 -35.27
N SER A 13 -14.42 30.71 -34.98
CA SER A 13 -13.61 29.51 -34.72
C SER A 13 -14.10 28.72 -33.52
N LEU A 14 -14.51 29.40 -32.43
CA LEU A 14 -15.07 28.75 -31.25
C LEU A 14 -16.44 28.12 -31.55
N LEU A 15 -17.32 28.84 -32.27
CA LEU A 15 -18.66 28.36 -32.60
C LEU A 15 -18.61 27.07 -33.43
N LEU A 16 -17.69 27.00 -34.41
CA LEU A 16 -17.52 25.82 -35.27
C LEU A 16 -17.04 24.59 -34.50
N ASN A 17 -16.32 24.79 -33.40
CA ASN A 17 -15.67 23.72 -32.64
C ASN A 17 -16.18 23.66 -31.19
N PHE A 18 -17.38 24.17 -30.92
CA PHE A 18 -17.84 24.40 -29.55
C PHE A 18 -17.94 23.12 -28.70
N ASN A 19 -18.11 21.95 -29.34
CA ASN A 19 -18.20 20.67 -28.66
C ASN A 19 -16.86 19.88 -28.67
N ASP A 20 -15.79 20.46 -29.20
CA ASP A 20 -14.47 19.82 -29.30
C ASP A 20 -13.62 20.13 -28.04
N PHE A 21 -14.07 19.61 -26.90
CA PHE A 21 -13.49 19.94 -25.59
C PHE A 21 -12.07 19.40 -25.36
N TYR A 22 -11.64 18.40 -26.14
CA TYR A 22 -10.30 17.81 -26.03
C TYR A 22 -9.26 18.51 -26.90
N ASN A 23 -9.69 19.47 -27.73
CA ASN A 23 -8.80 20.16 -28.65
C ASN A 23 -8.12 21.37 -27.98
N LYS A 24 -6.80 21.24 -27.80
CA LYS A 24 -5.96 22.27 -27.18
C LYS A 24 -6.02 23.61 -27.91
N GLU A 25 -6.11 23.60 -29.25
CA GLU A 25 -6.19 24.83 -30.04
C GLU A 25 -7.50 25.58 -29.78
N VAL A 26 -8.61 24.86 -29.61
CA VAL A 26 -9.93 25.45 -29.31
C VAL A 26 -9.94 26.02 -27.88
N LYS A 27 -9.31 25.33 -26.92
CA LYS A 27 -9.08 25.86 -25.56
C LYS A 27 -8.28 27.17 -25.57
N GLU A 28 -7.24 27.25 -26.38
CA GLU A 28 -6.44 28.47 -26.55
C GLU A 28 -7.26 29.60 -27.20
N VAL A 29 -8.08 29.27 -28.20
CA VAL A 29 -9.00 30.22 -28.85
C VAL A 29 -9.97 30.81 -27.82
N ALA A 30 -10.66 29.98 -27.03
CA ALA A 30 -11.58 30.43 -25.99
C ALA A 30 -10.88 31.28 -24.92
N SER A 31 -9.71 30.85 -24.45
CA SER A 31 -8.91 31.59 -23.47
C SER A 31 -8.47 32.97 -23.99
N LYS A 32 -8.05 33.03 -25.25
CA LYS A 32 -7.66 34.28 -25.92
C LYS A 32 -8.85 35.20 -26.13
N LEU A 33 -10.01 34.65 -26.48
CA LEU A 33 -11.26 35.39 -26.64
C LEU A 33 -11.69 36.04 -25.32
N VAL A 34 -11.67 35.29 -24.21
CA VAL A 34 -11.91 35.83 -22.86
C VAL A 34 -10.93 36.96 -22.55
N ARG A 35 -9.63 36.77 -22.76
CA ARG A 35 -8.62 37.80 -22.48
C ARG A 35 -8.83 39.07 -23.30
N LEU A 36 -9.11 38.95 -24.59
CA LEU A 36 -9.33 40.10 -25.48
C LEU A 36 -10.57 40.90 -25.12
N ILE A 37 -11.68 40.22 -24.80
CA ILE A 37 -12.94 40.88 -24.42
C ILE A 37 -12.82 41.50 -23.03
N THR A 38 -12.21 40.80 -22.07
CA THR A 38 -12.10 41.28 -20.68
C THR A 38 -11.05 42.38 -20.51
N SER A 39 -9.90 42.32 -21.19
CA SER A 39 -8.89 43.39 -21.18
C SER A 39 -9.24 44.59 -22.07
N GLY A 40 -10.32 44.49 -22.85
CA GLY A 40 -10.83 45.56 -23.68
C GLY A 40 -11.56 46.68 -22.92
N ASN A 41 -11.89 47.76 -23.62
CA ASN A 41 -12.78 48.80 -23.11
C ASN A 41 -14.17 48.18 -22.77
N PRO A 42 -14.87 48.66 -21.73
CA PRO A 42 -16.25 48.27 -21.40
C PRO A 42 -17.20 48.08 -22.60
N LEU A 43 -17.08 48.89 -23.65
CA LEU A 43 -17.88 48.76 -24.88
C LEU A 43 -17.72 47.40 -25.58
N LEU A 44 -16.52 46.81 -25.56
CA LEU A 44 -16.27 45.48 -26.13
C LEU A 44 -16.95 44.37 -25.34
N ARG A 45 -17.01 44.50 -24.01
CA ARG A 45 -17.71 43.53 -23.14
C ARG A 45 -19.21 43.54 -23.42
N ILE A 46 -19.79 44.73 -23.63
CA ILE A 46 -21.20 44.87 -23.99
C ILE A 46 -21.46 44.31 -25.39
N LYS A 47 -20.63 44.70 -26.37
CA LYS A 47 -20.77 44.29 -27.78
C LYS A 47 -20.63 42.78 -27.98
N TYR A 48 -19.70 42.14 -27.27
CA TYR A 48 -19.37 40.72 -27.43
C TYR A 48 -19.78 39.86 -26.22
N LYS A 49 -20.79 40.29 -25.45
CA LYS A 49 -21.26 39.59 -24.25
C LYS A 49 -21.62 38.12 -24.48
N GLY A 50 -22.25 37.79 -25.61
CA GLY A 50 -22.59 36.40 -25.96
C GLY A 50 -21.35 35.53 -26.19
N ALA A 51 -20.37 36.03 -26.95
CA ALA A 51 -19.12 35.31 -27.19
C ALA A 51 -18.31 35.10 -25.89
N LEU A 52 -18.39 36.05 -24.96
CA LEU A 52 -17.78 35.91 -23.63
C LEU A 52 -18.46 34.81 -22.80
N ILE A 53 -19.79 34.75 -22.83
CA ILE A 53 -20.58 33.69 -22.19
C ILE A 53 -20.23 32.32 -22.76
N ASP A 54 -20.25 32.18 -24.09
CA ASP A 54 -19.92 30.93 -24.78
C ASP A 54 -18.51 30.46 -24.41
N SER A 55 -17.55 31.40 -24.33
CA SER A 55 -16.19 31.09 -23.90
C SER A 55 -16.14 30.58 -22.46
N TYR A 56 -16.91 31.16 -21.53
CA TYR A 56 -16.95 30.67 -20.15
C TYR A 56 -17.63 29.31 -20.03
N LYS A 57 -18.71 29.06 -20.78
CA LYS A 57 -19.35 27.73 -20.85
C LYS A 57 -18.35 26.69 -21.32
N PHE A 58 -17.70 26.95 -22.46
CA PHE A 58 -16.70 26.06 -23.05
C PHE A 58 -15.55 25.78 -22.07
N LEU A 59 -14.93 26.83 -21.52
CA LEU A 59 -13.80 26.68 -20.61
C LEU A 59 -14.20 25.97 -19.31
N SER A 60 -15.41 26.21 -18.78
CA SER A 60 -15.87 25.47 -17.60
C SER A 60 -15.99 23.98 -17.87
N GLU A 61 -16.48 23.58 -19.05
CA GLU A 61 -16.61 22.16 -19.42
C GLU A 61 -15.24 21.52 -19.66
N VAL A 62 -14.33 22.22 -20.35
CA VAL A 62 -12.94 21.75 -20.55
C VAL A 62 -12.25 21.52 -19.21
N GLU A 63 -12.28 22.50 -18.31
CA GLU A 63 -11.65 22.37 -16.99
C GLU A 63 -12.30 21.27 -16.15
N TYR A 64 -13.62 21.04 -16.28
CA TYR A 64 -14.29 19.91 -15.62
C TYR A 64 -13.82 18.55 -16.16
N LEU A 65 -13.73 18.40 -17.47
CA LEU A 65 -13.25 17.17 -18.11
C LEU A 65 -11.78 16.89 -17.81
N GLU A 66 -10.97 17.95 -17.65
CA GLU A 66 -9.59 17.87 -17.17
C GLU A 66 -9.49 17.70 -15.63
N LYS A 67 -10.61 17.65 -14.92
CA LYS A 67 -10.72 17.52 -13.45
C LYS A 67 -10.09 18.67 -12.65
N ASN A 68 -9.95 19.84 -13.27
CA ASN A 68 -9.53 21.09 -12.63
C ASN A 68 -10.73 21.81 -12.01
N TYR A 69 -11.33 21.22 -10.97
CA TYR A 69 -12.60 21.67 -10.40
C TYR A 69 -12.58 23.12 -9.88
N GLU A 70 -11.46 23.61 -9.35
CA GLU A 70 -11.32 25.00 -8.91
C GLU A 70 -11.38 25.99 -10.08
N SER A 71 -10.68 25.69 -11.17
CA SER A 71 -10.71 26.49 -12.41
C SER A 71 -12.09 26.46 -13.04
N CYS A 72 -12.74 25.30 -13.06
CA CYS A 72 -14.13 25.17 -13.52
C CYS A 72 -15.07 26.08 -12.71
N LEU A 73 -15.03 26.03 -11.38
CA LEU A 73 -15.84 26.89 -10.51
C LEU A 73 -15.57 28.38 -10.73
N ASN A 74 -14.32 28.76 -10.99
CA ASN A 74 -13.98 30.16 -11.29
C ASN A 74 -14.67 30.63 -12.59
N TYR A 75 -14.69 29.79 -13.64
CA TYR A 75 -15.40 30.11 -14.87
C TYR A 75 -16.91 30.12 -14.70
N ILE A 76 -17.49 29.18 -13.95
CA ILE A 76 -18.92 29.17 -13.61
C ILE A 76 -19.30 30.43 -12.83
N LYS A 77 -18.50 30.83 -11.84
CA LYS A 77 -18.74 32.06 -11.07
C LYS A 77 -18.69 33.31 -11.96
N LYS A 78 -17.72 33.39 -12.86
CA LYS A 78 -17.63 34.49 -13.85
C LYS A 78 -18.82 34.51 -14.80
N LEU A 79 -19.29 33.34 -15.23
CA LEU A 79 -20.50 33.19 -16.03
C LEU A 79 -21.72 33.72 -15.28
N GLN A 80 -21.93 33.28 -14.04
CA GLN A 80 -23.08 33.67 -13.20
C GLN A 80 -23.11 35.17 -12.83
N LEU A 81 -21.94 35.81 -12.74
CA LEU A 81 -21.83 37.25 -12.49
C LEU A 81 -22.11 38.12 -13.74
N SER A 82 -22.20 37.52 -14.93
CA SER A 82 -22.50 38.24 -16.17
C SER A 82 -23.97 38.66 -16.23
N GLU A 83 -24.27 39.93 -16.54
CA GLU A 83 -25.65 40.39 -16.73
C GLU A 83 -26.39 39.62 -17.84
N ALA A 84 -25.66 39.17 -18.86
CA ALA A 84 -26.26 38.41 -19.94
C ALA A 84 -26.68 36.99 -19.51
N TYR A 85 -26.08 36.44 -18.45
CA TYR A 85 -26.47 35.14 -17.89
C TYR A 85 -27.88 35.14 -17.30
N LYS A 86 -28.35 36.30 -16.79
CA LYS A 86 -29.72 36.45 -16.27
C LYS A 86 -30.80 36.24 -17.34
N ASN A 87 -30.44 36.34 -18.61
CA ASN A 87 -31.35 36.17 -19.74
C ASN A 87 -31.03 34.91 -20.56
N GLU A 88 -30.18 34.01 -20.04
CA GLU A 88 -29.89 32.72 -20.68
C GLU A 88 -31.07 31.76 -20.55
N THR A 89 -31.04 30.70 -21.35
CA THR A 89 -32.06 29.65 -21.29
C THR A 89 -31.98 28.89 -19.96
N ASP A 90 -33.13 28.42 -19.48
CA ASP A 90 -33.20 27.59 -18.27
C ASP A 90 -32.27 26.38 -18.33
N SER A 91 -32.14 25.75 -19.52
CA SER A 91 -31.21 24.64 -19.76
C SER A 91 -29.74 25.03 -19.47
N THR A 92 -29.30 26.20 -19.92
CA THR A 92 -27.95 26.72 -19.62
C THR A 92 -27.77 26.94 -18.11
N ILE A 93 -28.78 27.52 -17.46
CA ILE A 93 -28.73 27.82 -16.03
C ILE A 93 -28.64 26.51 -15.22
N MET A 94 -29.47 25.53 -15.56
CA MET A 94 -29.47 24.20 -14.95
C MET A 94 -28.14 23.48 -15.15
N HIS A 95 -27.58 23.49 -16.37
CA HIS A 95 -26.29 22.87 -16.67
C HIS A 95 -25.16 23.45 -15.81
N ALA A 96 -25.03 24.78 -15.78
CA ALA A 96 -24.01 25.45 -14.97
C ALA A 96 -24.18 25.18 -13.47
N THR A 97 -25.43 25.06 -12.99
CA THR A 97 -25.75 24.76 -11.59
C THR A 97 -25.36 23.32 -11.23
N ILE A 98 -25.71 22.33 -12.05
CA ILE A 98 -25.32 20.93 -11.84
C ILE A 98 -23.80 20.79 -11.88
N ARG A 99 -23.13 21.44 -12.84
CA ARG A 99 -21.67 21.40 -12.96
C ARG A 99 -20.97 22.07 -11.76
N ARG A 100 -21.56 23.14 -11.21
CA ARG A 100 -21.12 23.74 -9.94
C ARG A 100 -21.19 22.72 -8.80
N PHE A 101 -22.35 22.08 -8.61
CA PHE A 101 -22.52 21.08 -7.56
C PHE A 101 -21.54 19.93 -7.69
N GLN A 102 -21.29 19.42 -8.91
CA GLN A 102 -20.29 18.39 -9.15
C GLN A 102 -18.91 18.82 -8.68
N CYS A 103 -18.44 20.00 -9.10
CA CYS A 103 -17.14 20.51 -8.68
C CYS A 103 -17.06 20.73 -7.16
N GLU A 104 -18.10 21.30 -6.55
CA GLU A 104 -18.12 21.57 -5.11
C GLU A 104 -18.14 20.30 -4.26
N VAL A 105 -18.86 19.26 -4.71
CA VAL A 105 -18.88 17.94 -4.06
C VAL A 105 -17.52 17.26 -4.21
N PHE A 106 -16.93 17.22 -5.42
CA PHE A 106 -15.58 16.65 -5.60
C PHE A 106 -14.54 17.36 -4.72
N LEU A 107 -14.52 18.69 -4.71
CA LEU A 107 -13.62 19.46 -3.84
C LEU A 107 -13.92 19.22 -2.35
N GLY A 108 -15.19 19.11 -1.96
CA GLY A 108 -15.59 18.77 -0.59
C GLY A 108 -15.06 17.40 -0.16
N ILE A 109 -15.10 16.42 -1.07
CA ILE A 109 -14.58 15.06 -0.85
C ILE A 109 -13.06 15.11 -0.71
N TYR A 110 -12.35 15.85 -1.56
CA TYR A 110 -10.89 15.98 -1.53
C TYR A 110 -10.40 16.64 -0.24
N GLN A 111 -11.21 17.55 0.31
CA GLN A 111 -10.96 18.23 1.57
C GLN A 111 -11.41 17.41 2.79
N GLU A 112 -11.97 16.22 2.59
CA GLU A 112 -12.63 15.39 3.62
C GLU A 112 -13.65 16.20 4.46
N SER A 113 -14.34 17.16 3.83
CA SER A 113 -15.22 18.12 4.50
C SER A 113 -16.67 17.65 4.55
N TYR A 114 -16.99 16.84 5.57
CA TYR A 114 -18.33 16.26 5.77
C TYR A 114 -19.44 17.33 5.89
N GLU A 115 -19.23 18.40 6.65
CA GLU A 115 -20.24 19.46 6.82
C GLU A 115 -20.55 20.21 5.52
N LYS A 116 -19.52 20.44 4.68
CA LYS A 116 -19.70 21.04 3.37
C LYS A 116 -20.53 20.13 2.46
N ILE A 117 -20.20 18.84 2.40
CA ILE A 117 -20.95 17.87 1.57
C ILE A 117 -22.39 17.71 2.09
N LYS A 118 -22.60 17.73 3.41
CA LYS A 118 -23.94 17.69 4.01
C LYS A 118 -24.79 18.87 3.58
N THR A 119 -24.21 20.08 3.59
CA THR A 119 -24.87 21.30 3.13
C THR A 119 -25.19 21.21 1.63
N LEU A 120 -24.21 20.83 0.81
CA LEU A 120 -24.37 20.67 -0.64
C LEU A 120 -25.43 19.63 -1.01
N LYS A 121 -25.53 18.53 -0.24
CA LYS A 121 -26.56 17.50 -0.43
C LYS A 121 -27.96 18.06 -0.20
N VAL A 122 -28.16 18.88 0.83
CA VAL A 122 -29.46 19.54 1.08
C VAL A 122 -29.81 20.47 -0.08
N GLU A 123 -28.86 21.31 -0.51
CA GLU A 123 -29.05 22.20 -1.67
C GLU A 123 -29.37 21.43 -2.97
N LEU A 124 -28.69 20.29 -3.20
CA LEU A 124 -28.96 19.40 -4.33
C LEU A 124 -30.38 18.81 -4.29
N ILE A 125 -30.86 18.40 -3.12
CA ILE A 125 -32.22 17.87 -2.95
C ILE A 125 -33.25 18.97 -3.21
N GLU A 126 -33.04 20.16 -2.66
CA GLU A 126 -33.91 21.32 -2.89
C GLU A 126 -33.96 21.68 -4.37
N PHE A 127 -32.80 21.78 -5.04
CA PHE A 127 -32.71 22.03 -6.46
C PHE A 127 -33.46 20.97 -7.30
N GLY A 128 -33.27 19.68 -6.98
CA GLY A 128 -33.91 18.58 -7.70
C GLY A 128 -35.43 18.52 -7.51
N SER A 129 -35.92 18.88 -6.33
CA SER A 129 -37.37 18.90 -6.05
C SER A 129 -38.14 19.82 -7.00
N VAL A 130 -37.51 20.91 -7.43
CA VAL A 130 -38.08 21.89 -8.35
C VAL A 130 -37.74 21.57 -9.81
N ASN A 131 -36.50 21.15 -10.10
CA ASN A 131 -35.99 21.17 -11.48
C ASN A 131 -35.82 19.78 -12.12
N ARG A 132 -35.75 18.68 -11.36
CA ARG A 132 -35.34 17.35 -11.87
C ARG A 132 -36.20 16.83 -13.03
N HIS A 133 -37.50 17.11 -13.01
CA HIS A 133 -38.43 16.67 -14.06
C HIS A 133 -38.21 17.39 -15.40
N ASN A 134 -37.63 18.59 -15.37
CA ASN A 134 -37.32 19.43 -16.53
C ASN A 134 -35.92 19.19 -17.08
N LEU A 135 -35.09 18.41 -16.39
CA LEU A 135 -33.75 18.09 -16.85
C LEU A 135 -33.80 17.13 -18.05
N GLU A 136 -33.00 17.46 -19.06
CA GLU A 136 -32.62 16.54 -20.12
C GLU A 136 -31.97 15.28 -19.51
N LYS A 137 -32.07 14.15 -20.22
CA LYS A 137 -31.67 12.85 -19.68
C LYS A 137 -30.22 12.84 -19.17
N SER A 138 -29.27 13.37 -19.96
CA SER A 138 -27.85 13.43 -19.57
C SER A 138 -27.62 14.23 -18.29
N LEU A 139 -28.26 15.40 -18.16
CA LEU A 139 -28.17 16.24 -16.96
C LEU A 139 -28.85 15.63 -15.74
N ARG A 140 -29.93 14.86 -15.95
CA ARG A 140 -30.58 14.11 -14.89
C ARG A 140 -29.70 12.98 -14.38
N ASP A 141 -29.03 12.26 -15.28
CA ASP A 141 -28.08 11.20 -14.93
C ASP A 141 -26.89 11.80 -14.14
N ASP A 142 -26.36 12.95 -14.58
CA ASP A 142 -25.31 13.70 -13.88
C ASP A 142 -25.73 14.17 -12.48
N TYR A 143 -26.97 14.65 -12.35
CA TYR A 143 -27.58 15.06 -11.08
C TYR A 143 -27.76 13.87 -10.11
N ASP A 144 -28.32 12.77 -10.59
CA ASP A 144 -28.57 11.58 -9.77
C ASP A 144 -27.22 10.97 -9.31
N LYS A 145 -26.22 10.94 -10.20
CA LYS A 145 -24.85 10.48 -9.88
C LYS A 145 -24.18 11.31 -8.81
N ILE A 146 -24.29 12.65 -8.86
CA ILE A 146 -23.67 13.50 -7.83
C ILE A 146 -24.38 13.45 -6.48
N LEU A 147 -25.71 13.32 -6.49
CA LEU A 147 -26.50 13.14 -5.27
C LEU A 147 -26.16 11.80 -4.59
N ASP A 148 -25.99 10.74 -5.37
CA ASP A 148 -25.58 9.43 -4.87
C ASP A 148 -24.15 9.45 -4.32
N LEU A 149 -23.23 10.13 -5.00
CA LEU A 149 -21.85 10.30 -4.53
C LEU A 149 -21.80 11.05 -3.19
N ALA A 150 -22.52 12.16 -3.07
CA ALA A 150 -22.59 12.93 -1.82
C ALA A 150 -23.20 12.09 -0.69
N SER A 151 -24.25 11.32 -0.98
CA SER A 151 -24.88 10.41 -0.01
C SER A 151 -23.93 9.31 0.42
N SER A 152 -23.25 8.68 -0.54
CA SER A 152 -22.32 7.58 -0.28
C SER A 152 -21.10 8.04 0.51
N PHE A 153 -20.62 9.27 0.27
CA PHE A 153 -19.53 9.84 1.07
C PHE A 153 -19.94 9.99 2.54
N LEU A 154 -21.11 10.60 2.79
CA LEU A 154 -21.62 10.82 4.14
C LEU A 154 -21.94 9.50 4.88
N ASN A 155 -22.33 8.47 4.14
CA ASN A 155 -22.61 7.13 4.68
C ASN A 155 -21.37 6.23 4.78
N ASN A 156 -20.19 6.71 4.36
CA ASN A 156 -18.96 5.92 4.25
C ASN A 156 -19.12 4.63 3.41
N SER A 157 -19.92 4.70 2.35
CA SER A 157 -20.22 3.58 1.45
C SER A 157 -19.53 3.68 0.08
N ILE A 158 -18.76 4.74 -0.17
CA ILE A 158 -17.88 4.84 -1.35
C ILE A 158 -16.81 3.76 -1.27
N LYS A 159 -16.60 3.04 -2.37
CA LYS A 159 -15.56 2.02 -2.49
C LYS A 159 -14.59 2.37 -3.60
N THR A 160 -13.30 2.27 -3.30
CA THR A 160 -12.24 2.24 -4.31
C THR A 160 -11.85 0.80 -4.56
N ILE A 161 -11.81 0.42 -5.82
CA ILE A 161 -11.44 -0.91 -6.30
C ILE A 161 -10.19 -0.77 -7.15
N VAL A 162 -9.12 -1.43 -6.74
CA VAL A 162 -7.84 -1.46 -7.46
C VAL A 162 -7.56 -2.90 -7.87
N ASN A 163 -7.33 -3.12 -9.16
CA ASN A 163 -6.97 -4.43 -9.68
C ASN A 163 -5.48 -4.43 -10.03
N PHE A 164 -4.74 -5.44 -9.60
CA PHE A 164 -3.34 -5.67 -9.93
C PHE A 164 -3.15 -7.03 -10.57
N LYS A 165 -2.13 -7.13 -11.41
CA LYS A 165 -1.57 -8.42 -11.81
C LYS A 165 -0.31 -8.69 -11.02
N LEU A 166 -0.32 -9.76 -10.23
CA LEU A 166 0.83 -10.21 -9.44
C LEU A 166 1.74 -11.10 -10.29
N PRO A 167 3.07 -11.06 -10.07
CA PRO A 167 4.03 -11.88 -10.81
C PRO A 167 4.10 -13.33 -10.31
N TYR A 168 3.29 -13.72 -9.33
CA TYR A 168 3.26 -15.04 -8.71
C TYR A 168 1.83 -15.41 -8.33
N LYS A 169 1.59 -16.70 -8.11
CA LYS A 169 0.30 -17.24 -7.67
C LYS A 169 0.12 -17.09 -6.15
N ILE A 170 -1.07 -16.67 -5.74
CA ILE A 170 -1.57 -16.76 -4.36
C ILE A 170 -2.64 -17.85 -4.33
N ASP A 171 -2.44 -18.85 -3.49
CA ASP A 171 -3.25 -20.08 -3.47
C ASP A 171 -4.55 -19.92 -2.66
N ILE A 172 -5.22 -18.76 -2.77
CA ILE A 172 -6.52 -18.50 -2.14
C ILE A 172 -7.64 -18.82 -3.15
N PRO A 173 -8.69 -19.57 -2.75
CA PRO A 173 -9.84 -19.84 -3.61
C PRO A 173 -10.50 -18.56 -4.14
N GLU A 174 -10.96 -18.58 -5.39
CA GLU A 174 -11.52 -17.38 -6.05
C GLU A 174 -12.84 -16.90 -5.44
N ASP A 175 -13.56 -17.80 -4.76
CA ASP A 175 -14.79 -17.51 -4.03
C ASP A 175 -14.54 -16.96 -2.62
N GLU A 176 -13.29 -16.95 -2.15
CA GLU A 176 -12.94 -16.47 -0.82
C GLU A 176 -12.52 -14.99 -0.82
N GLU A 177 -13.12 -14.25 0.11
CA GLU A 177 -12.77 -12.87 0.42
C GLU A 177 -11.90 -12.84 1.68
N VAL A 178 -10.76 -12.14 1.59
CA VAL A 178 -9.92 -11.87 2.75
C VAL A 178 -10.09 -10.42 3.17
N ILE A 179 -10.64 -10.22 4.37
CA ILE A 179 -10.90 -8.90 4.94
C ILE A 179 -9.91 -8.65 6.09
N TYR A 180 -9.25 -7.50 6.09
CA TYR A 180 -8.36 -7.06 7.17
C TYR A 180 -8.32 -5.53 7.26
N ASP A 181 -7.87 -5.03 8.40
CA ASP A 181 -7.73 -3.59 8.64
C ASP A 181 -6.25 -3.19 8.60
N PHE A 182 -5.93 -2.13 7.84
CA PHE A 182 -4.58 -1.57 7.75
C PHE A 182 -4.66 -0.03 7.75
N LYS A 183 -3.90 0.62 8.62
CA LYS A 183 -3.95 2.10 8.83
C LYS A 183 -5.38 2.65 8.99
N SER A 184 -6.22 1.94 9.75
CA SER A 184 -7.63 2.29 10.01
C SER A 184 -8.55 2.22 8.78
N ILE A 185 -8.12 1.58 7.69
CA ILE A 185 -8.91 1.32 6.49
C ILE A 185 -9.16 -0.18 6.39
N ARG A 186 -10.42 -0.56 6.18
CA ARG A 186 -10.80 -1.96 5.92
C ARG A 186 -10.57 -2.30 4.45
N PHE A 187 -9.70 -3.27 4.21
CA PHE A 187 -9.41 -3.83 2.89
C PHE A 187 -10.11 -5.17 2.71
N ASN A 188 -10.52 -5.44 1.49
CA ASN A 188 -11.05 -6.73 1.03
C ASN A 188 -10.27 -7.17 -0.21
N LEU A 189 -9.67 -8.36 -0.13
CA LEU A 189 -8.91 -8.97 -1.23
C LEU A 189 -9.71 -10.10 -1.87
N LYS A 190 -9.68 -10.12 -3.19
CA LYS A 190 -9.99 -11.29 -3.99
C LYS A 190 -8.82 -11.63 -4.88
N PHE A 191 -8.62 -12.92 -5.07
CA PHE A 191 -7.61 -13.43 -5.97
C PHE A 191 -8.28 -14.23 -7.08
N LYS A 192 -7.70 -14.15 -8.26
CA LYS A 192 -8.04 -15.02 -9.38
C LYS A 192 -6.76 -15.59 -9.93
N THR A 193 -6.67 -16.92 -10.02
CA THR A 193 -5.43 -17.55 -10.51
C THR A 193 -5.38 -17.49 -12.03
N ILE A 194 -4.20 -17.13 -12.55
CA ILE A 194 -3.88 -17.08 -13.98
C ILE A 194 -2.83 -18.14 -14.26
N ALA A 195 -3.09 -19.10 -15.14
CA ALA A 195 -2.08 -20.05 -15.58
C ALA A 195 -1.29 -19.50 -16.80
N ASN A 196 0.04 -19.66 -16.80
CA ASN A 196 0.95 -19.26 -17.88
C ASN A 196 1.31 -20.49 -18.73
N GLN A 197 0.35 -20.98 -19.53
CA GLN A 197 0.64 -22.03 -20.51
C GLN A 197 1.11 -21.39 -21.82
N GLY A 198 2.43 -21.30 -22.02
CA GLY A 198 2.95 -20.97 -23.37
C GLY A 198 4.37 -20.43 -23.54
N GLN A 199 5.22 -20.30 -22.50
CA GLN A 199 6.51 -19.62 -22.69
C GLN A 199 7.78 -20.26 -22.12
N ALA A 200 7.70 -21.40 -21.44
CA ALA A 200 8.92 -22.03 -20.96
C ALA A 200 9.35 -23.17 -21.92
N PRO A 201 10.43 -23.01 -22.71
CA PRO A 201 11.01 -24.09 -23.49
C PRO A 201 11.78 -24.99 -22.52
N PHE A 202 11.07 -25.74 -21.70
CA PHE A 202 11.70 -26.80 -20.93
C PHE A 202 11.80 -28.04 -21.83
N GLU A 203 13.01 -28.32 -22.34
CA GLU A 203 13.31 -29.62 -22.92
C GLU A 203 13.40 -30.65 -21.79
N ALA A 204 12.32 -31.41 -21.58
CA ALA A 204 12.31 -32.51 -20.64
C ALA A 204 13.06 -33.71 -21.25
N TYR A 205 14.36 -33.85 -20.96
CA TYR A 205 15.05 -35.11 -21.17
C TYR A 205 14.59 -36.11 -20.07
N ASN A 206 13.81 -37.13 -20.46
CA ASN A 206 13.22 -38.21 -19.63
C ASN A 206 11.87 -37.97 -18.93
N GLY A 207 11.09 -36.97 -19.34
CA GLY A 207 9.68 -36.87 -18.96
C GLY A 207 9.45 -36.39 -17.52
N VAL A 208 8.69 -35.30 -17.41
CA VAL A 208 8.30 -34.57 -16.19
C VAL A 208 9.42 -33.69 -15.60
N VAL A 209 9.30 -32.38 -15.83
CA VAL A 209 9.93 -31.34 -15.01
C VAL A 209 8.90 -30.95 -13.96
N GLU A 210 9.15 -31.29 -12.70
CA GLU A 210 8.33 -30.88 -11.57
C GLU A 210 8.90 -29.59 -10.98
N LEU A 211 8.20 -28.48 -11.17
CA LEU A 211 8.48 -27.21 -10.49
C LEU A 211 7.78 -27.25 -9.14
N ASP A 212 8.53 -27.59 -8.08
CA ASP A 212 8.01 -27.62 -6.71
C ASP A 212 7.51 -26.24 -6.24
N ARG A 213 8.11 -25.14 -6.76
CA ARG A 213 7.78 -23.75 -6.37
C ARG A 213 7.93 -22.76 -7.53
N ASP A 214 6.87 -22.00 -7.80
CA ASP A 214 6.83 -21.02 -8.89
C ASP A 214 7.04 -19.58 -8.41
N LYS A 215 8.28 -19.25 -8.01
CA LYS A 215 8.63 -17.94 -7.44
C LYS A 215 8.41 -16.77 -8.40
N TYR A 216 8.66 -16.97 -9.69
CA TYR A 216 8.60 -15.93 -10.71
C TYR A 216 7.33 -15.98 -11.57
N GLY A 217 6.37 -16.82 -11.18
CA GLY A 217 5.12 -17.03 -11.91
C GLY A 217 5.33 -17.52 -13.33
N VAL A 218 6.34 -18.36 -13.57
CA VAL A 218 6.61 -18.98 -14.88
C VAL A 218 5.45 -19.88 -15.30
N CYS A 219 4.82 -20.57 -14.36
CA CYS A 219 3.69 -21.47 -14.58
C CYS A 219 2.34 -20.83 -14.24
N SER A 220 2.29 -19.92 -13.28
CA SER A 220 1.05 -19.28 -12.83
C SER A 220 1.27 -17.94 -12.10
N SER A 221 0.35 -17.00 -12.31
CA SER A 221 0.26 -15.70 -11.65
C SER A 221 -1.12 -15.52 -11.02
N SER A 222 -1.37 -14.38 -10.35
CA SER A 222 -2.69 -14.05 -9.80
C SER A 222 -3.11 -12.64 -10.20
N ASP A 223 -4.37 -12.47 -10.59
CA ASP A 223 -5.02 -11.16 -10.54
C ASP A 223 -5.49 -10.93 -9.11
N LEU A 224 -5.17 -9.76 -8.57
CA LEU A 224 -5.57 -9.31 -7.24
C LEU A 224 -6.56 -8.16 -7.38
N THR A 225 -7.70 -8.27 -6.74
CA THR A 225 -8.66 -7.16 -6.59
C THR A 225 -8.65 -6.72 -5.14
N LEU A 226 -8.18 -5.49 -4.89
CA LEU A 226 -8.29 -4.81 -3.61
C LEU A 226 -9.51 -3.89 -3.63
N THR A 227 -10.37 -4.01 -2.63
CA THR A 227 -11.50 -3.11 -2.40
C THR A 227 -11.40 -2.49 -1.02
N PHE A 228 -11.58 -1.18 -0.90
CA PHE A 228 -11.60 -0.50 0.40
C PHE A 228 -12.54 0.71 0.40
N ASN A 229 -13.11 1.01 1.58
CA ASN A 229 -14.13 2.05 1.76
C ASN A 229 -13.48 3.43 1.96
N LYS A 230 -12.82 3.94 0.93
CA LYS A 230 -12.29 5.30 0.90
C LYS A 230 -12.38 5.83 -0.51
N PHE A 231 -12.77 7.09 -0.69
CA PHE A 231 -12.67 7.75 -1.99
C PHE A 231 -11.20 8.03 -2.31
N PHE A 232 -10.76 7.71 -3.53
CA PHE A 232 -9.41 8.01 -3.98
C PHE A 232 -9.41 8.55 -5.41
N ASP A 233 -8.90 9.77 -5.61
CA ASP A 233 -8.73 10.32 -6.96
C ASP A 233 -7.42 9.83 -7.60
N ALA A 234 -7.51 8.67 -8.24
CA ALA A 234 -6.39 8.08 -8.94
C ALA A 234 -5.88 8.92 -10.13
N THR A 235 -6.59 9.98 -10.54
CA THR A 235 -6.15 10.85 -11.65
C THR A 235 -4.96 11.70 -11.25
N HIS A 236 -4.93 12.15 -10.00
CA HIS A 236 -3.91 13.07 -9.49
C HIS A 236 -2.96 12.37 -8.51
N CYS A 237 -3.43 11.35 -7.80
CA CYS A 237 -2.70 10.73 -6.69
C CYS A 237 -2.38 9.24 -6.96
N MET A 238 -2.26 8.82 -8.23
CA MET A 238 -2.05 7.40 -8.58
C MET A 238 -0.89 6.74 -7.81
N ASN A 239 0.24 7.43 -7.65
CA ASN A 239 1.39 6.88 -6.93
C ASN A 239 1.07 6.62 -5.46
N GLU A 240 0.42 7.56 -4.78
CA GLU A 240 0.01 7.42 -3.38
C GLU A 240 -0.99 6.28 -3.19
N LEU A 241 -1.91 6.08 -4.15
CA LEU A 241 -2.83 4.95 -4.16
C LEU A 241 -2.07 3.62 -4.25
N LEU A 242 -1.16 3.53 -5.22
CA LEU A 242 -0.39 2.33 -5.45
C LEU A 242 0.51 2.00 -4.25
N ASP A 243 1.14 3.00 -3.63
CA ASP A 243 1.92 2.84 -2.39
C ASP A 243 1.06 2.28 -1.27
N LEU A 244 -0.10 2.88 -0.99
CA LEU A 244 -1.03 2.41 0.03
C LEU A 244 -1.47 0.95 -0.22
N CYS A 245 -1.85 0.63 -1.46
CA CYS A 245 -2.27 -0.71 -1.82
C CYS A 245 -1.13 -1.73 -1.74
N SER A 246 0.09 -1.35 -2.14
CA SER A 246 1.28 -2.21 -2.05
C SER A 246 1.68 -2.47 -0.61
N GLU A 247 1.70 -1.45 0.25
CA GLU A 247 1.97 -1.60 1.68
C GLU A 247 0.91 -2.48 2.36
N SER A 248 -0.36 -2.22 2.08
CA SER A 248 -1.48 -3.00 2.60
C SER A 248 -1.41 -4.47 2.17
N PHE A 249 -1.09 -4.72 0.90
CA PHE A 249 -0.93 -6.09 0.40
C PHE A 249 0.31 -6.78 0.99
N ASN A 250 1.42 -6.06 1.18
CA ASN A 250 2.61 -6.61 1.84
C ASN A 250 2.33 -6.98 3.30
N TYR A 251 1.55 -6.16 4.01
CA TYR A 251 1.06 -6.50 5.34
C TYR A 251 0.31 -7.84 5.31
N PHE A 252 -0.63 -8.02 4.37
CA PHE A 252 -1.30 -9.32 4.18
C PHE A 252 -0.33 -10.46 3.83
N LEU A 253 0.63 -10.23 2.93
CA LEU A 253 1.60 -11.24 2.48
C LEU A 253 2.44 -11.77 3.63
N ASP A 254 2.83 -10.93 4.59
CA ASP A 254 3.65 -11.36 5.72
C ASP A 254 2.92 -12.44 6.56
N TYR A 255 1.62 -12.26 6.84
CA TYR A 255 0.81 -13.28 7.51
C TYR A 255 0.55 -14.50 6.62
N TYR A 256 0.36 -14.29 5.32
CA TYR A 256 0.17 -15.37 4.36
C TYR A 256 1.39 -16.30 4.33
N LYS A 257 2.61 -15.74 4.21
CA LYS A 257 3.87 -16.51 4.19
C LYS A 257 4.07 -17.32 5.47
N LEU A 258 3.76 -16.73 6.64
CA LEU A 258 3.87 -17.43 7.91
C LEU A 258 2.87 -18.57 8.06
N SER A 259 1.64 -18.39 7.62
CA SER A 259 0.57 -19.39 7.80
C SER A 259 0.63 -20.51 6.76
N THR A 260 1.18 -20.22 5.58
CA THR A 260 1.27 -21.21 4.49
C THR A 260 2.64 -21.88 4.39
N GLU A 261 3.67 -21.28 5.00
CA GLU A 261 5.10 -21.56 4.80
C GLU A 261 5.62 -21.20 3.39
N TYR A 262 4.89 -20.35 2.65
CA TYR A 262 5.27 -19.93 1.29
C TYR A 262 6.34 -18.85 1.29
N PHE A 263 7.47 -19.12 1.93
CA PHE A 263 8.56 -18.17 2.15
C PHE A 263 9.22 -17.66 0.86
N TRP A 264 9.01 -18.32 -0.28
CA TRP A 264 9.60 -17.95 -1.57
C TRP A 264 8.89 -16.79 -2.27
N ILE A 265 7.73 -16.34 -1.77
CA ILE A 265 7.00 -15.18 -2.28
C ILE A 265 7.63 -13.91 -1.71
N ASP A 266 8.12 -13.04 -2.61
CA ASP A 266 8.71 -11.76 -2.22
C ASP A 266 7.63 -10.68 -2.02
N ASN A 267 7.91 -9.72 -1.15
CA ASN A 267 7.07 -8.54 -0.97
C ASN A 267 6.91 -7.79 -2.30
N LEU A 268 5.68 -7.38 -2.60
CA LEU A 268 5.34 -6.62 -3.78
C LEU A 268 6.04 -5.25 -3.73
N ASN A 269 6.87 -5.00 -4.72
CA ASN A 269 7.39 -3.69 -5.06
C ASN A 269 6.50 -3.04 -6.11
N LEU A 270 6.30 -1.72 -6.06
CA LEU A 270 5.58 -0.98 -7.10
C LEU A 270 6.04 -1.28 -8.52
N LYS A 271 7.35 -1.49 -8.73
CA LYS A 271 7.93 -1.83 -10.04
C LYS A 271 7.46 -3.18 -10.59
N GLN A 272 6.90 -4.04 -9.74
CA GLN A 272 6.37 -5.36 -10.11
C GLN A 272 4.88 -5.31 -10.45
N ILE A 273 4.19 -4.20 -10.19
CA ILE A 273 2.79 -4.01 -10.58
C ILE A 273 2.76 -3.76 -12.10
N GLN A 274 2.51 -4.83 -12.86
CA GLN A 274 2.58 -4.80 -14.34
C GLN A 274 1.41 -4.03 -14.97
N ALA A 275 0.27 -3.99 -14.30
CA ALA A 275 -0.93 -3.32 -14.75
C ALA A 275 -1.83 -2.99 -13.55
N SER A 276 -2.50 -1.84 -13.63
CA SER A 276 -3.57 -1.52 -12.68
C SER A 276 -4.76 -0.87 -13.35
N ASN A 277 -5.95 -1.21 -12.85
CA ASN A 277 -7.20 -0.51 -13.14
C ASN A 277 -7.78 -0.05 -11.80
N VAL A 278 -8.14 1.23 -11.75
CA VAL A 278 -8.81 1.82 -10.59
C VAL A 278 -10.23 2.22 -10.96
N ARG A 279 -11.17 1.79 -10.14
CA ARG A 279 -12.56 2.24 -10.17
C ARG A 279 -12.96 2.79 -8.81
N VAL A 280 -13.71 3.88 -8.82
CA VAL A 280 -14.42 4.39 -7.65
C VAL A 280 -15.89 4.20 -7.90
N ILE A 281 -16.55 3.50 -6.97
CA ILE A 281 -17.98 3.21 -7.04
C ILE A 281 -18.70 3.82 -5.84
N SER A 282 -19.94 4.24 -6.06
CA SER A 282 -20.90 4.63 -5.03
C SER A 282 -21.98 3.55 -4.92
N GLU A 283 -23.01 3.76 -4.10
CA GLU A 283 -24.05 2.73 -3.90
C GLU A 283 -24.77 2.35 -5.18
N ASN A 284 -25.02 3.30 -6.09
CA ASN A 284 -25.81 3.09 -7.29
C ASN A 284 -25.03 3.27 -8.61
N TYR A 285 -23.76 3.69 -8.56
CA TYR A 285 -22.95 3.99 -9.75
C TYR A 285 -21.56 3.36 -9.69
N ASP A 286 -21.20 2.62 -10.73
CA ASP A 286 -19.95 1.84 -10.82
C ASP A 286 -18.77 2.61 -11.48
N ASP A 287 -18.97 3.88 -11.82
CA ASP A 287 -18.07 4.64 -12.70
C ASP A 287 -17.88 6.09 -12.26
N ILE A 288 -17.87 6.38 -10.94
CA ILE A 288 -17.57 7.73 -10.43
C ILE A 288 -16.21 8.20 -10.94
N ILE A 289 -15.20 7.35 -10.82
CA ILE A 289 -13.91 7.46 -11.50
C ILE A 289 -13.60 6.10 -12.10
N SER A 290 -13.20 6.07 -13.37
CA SER A 290 -12.71 4.88 -14.04
C SER A 290 -11.45 5.27 -14.80
N ILE A 291 -10.30 4.78 -14.35
CA ILE A 291 -9.05 4.94 -15.10
C ILE A 291 -8.87 3.68 -15.94
N PRO A 292 -9.06 3.77 -17.27
CA PRO A 292 -8.95 2.61 -18.13
C PRO A 292 -7.52 2.06 -18.11
N PHE A 293 -7.44 0.76 -18.29
CA PHE A 293 -6.24 -0.07 -18.27
C PHE A 293 -5.06 0.52 -19.07
N TYR A 294 -3.84 0.44 -18.51
CA TYR A 294 -2.60 0.43 -19.30
C TYR A 294 -2.04 -1.01 -19.30
N TYR A 295 -1.88 -1.60 -20.49
CA TYR A 295 -1.40 -2.98 -20.65
C TYR A 295 -0.45 -3.09 -21.84
N ALA A 296 0.67 -3.79 -21.66
CA ALA A 296 1.59 -4.09 -22.76
C ALA A 296 1.40 -5.49 -23.37
N HIS A 297 0.83 -6.49 -22.68
CA HIS A 297 0.92 -7.89 -23.15
C HIS A 297 -0.29 -8.78 -22.80
N GLY A 298 -1.17 -9.06 -23.78
CA GLY A 298 -2.26 -10.05 -23.67
C GLY A 298 -1.78 -11.47 -23.35
N ILE A 299 -2.59 -12.32 -22.69
CA ILE A 299 -2.58 -13.81 -22.78
C ILE A 299 -3.88 -14.44 -22.20
N LYS A 300 -4.21 -15.66 -22.66
CA LYS A 300 -5.39 -16.53 -22.44
C LYS A 300 -5.15 -17.68 -21.42
N VAL A 301 -6.26 -18.36 -21.07
CA VAL A 301 -6.55 -19.29 -19.96
C VAL A 301 -6.15 -20.77 -20.19
N ALA A 302 -5.90 -21.52 -19.09
CA ALA A 302 -5.91 -23.00 -19.02
C ALA A 302 -6.68 -23.53 -17.77
N SER A 303 -6.88 -24.85 -17.69
CA SER A 303 -8.12 -25.49 -17.20
C SER A 303 -8.17 -26.12 -15.79
N SER A 304 -7.23 -25.88 -14.86
CA SER A 304 -7.44 -26.19 -13.41
C SER A 304 -6.26 -25.79 -12.50
N PRO A 305 -6.48 -24.96 -11.45
CA PRO A 305 -5.47 -24.63 -10.43
C PRO A 305 -5.62 -25.43 -9.11
N SER A 306 -4.52 -25.58 -8.35
CA SER A 306 -4.50 -26.08 -6.96
C SER A 306 -4.73 -24.96 -5.94
N TYR A 307 -5.42 -25.21 -4.82
CA TYR A 307 -5.71 -24.19 -3.78
C TYR A 307 -5.25 -24.68 -2.39
N ILE A 308 -4.95 -23.76 -1.45
CA ILE A 308 -4.72 -24.15 -0.05
C ILE A 308 -6.00 -24.66 0.63
N ASN A 309 -5.84 -25.47 1.66
CA ASN A 309 -6.97 -26.03 2.41
C ASN A 309 -7.66 -25.00 3.32
N LYS A 310 -8.92 -25.26 3.71
CA LYS A 310 -9.73 -24.35 4.54
C LYS A 310 -9.14 -24.07 5.92
N GLU A 311 -8.40 -25.02 6.49
CA GLU A 311 -7.77 -24.85 7.81
C GLU A 311 -6.71 -23.73 7.80
N LYS A 312 -5.82 -23.70 6.80
CA LYS A 312 -4.83 -22.63 6.65
C LYS A 312 -5.47 -21.27 6.36
N ILE A 313 -6.61 -21.24 5.65
CA ILE A 313 -7.38 -20.01 5.42
C ILE A 313 -7.93 -19.45 6.73
N ASN A 314 -8.46 -20.31 7.60
CA ASN A 314 -9.00 -19.88 8.90
C ASN A 314 -7.89 -19.36 9.82
N GLU A 315 -6.73 -20.03 9.87
CA GLU A 315 -5.58 -19.56 10.65
C GLU A 315 -5.07 -18.18 10.18
N LEU A 316 -5.03 -17.97 8.86
CA LEU A 316 -4.69 -16.68 8.26
C LEU A 316 -5.68 -15.59 8.66
N LYS A 317 -6.99 -15.85 8.54
CA LYS A 317 -8.06 -14.90 8.93
C LYS A 317 -7.95 -14.55 10.41
N ASP A 318 -7.72 -15.53 11.28
CA ASP A 318 -7.59 -15.31 12.72
C ASP A 318 -6.37 -14.46 13.10
N LYS A 319 -5.21 -14.68 12.46
CA LYS A 319 -4.00 -13.88 12.71
C LYS A 319 -4.17 -12.44 12.23
N LEU A 320 -4.80 -12.23 11.07
CA LEU A 320 -5.10 -10.90 10.52
C LEU A 320 -6.06 -10.11 11.41
N ILE A 321 -7.12 -10.74 11.93
CA ILE A 321 -8.13 -10.10 12.79
C ILE A 321 -7.54 -9.69 14.15
N LYS A 322 -6.63 -10.50 14.71
CA LYS A 322 -6.02 -10.22 16.01
C LYS A 322 -4.98 -9.10 15.99
N GLY A 323 -4.53 -8.67 14.80
CA GLY A 323 -3.50 -7.64 14.65
C GLY A 323 -2.20 -7.99 15.38
N GLN A 324 -1.87 -9.29 15.47
CA GLN A 324 -0.66 -9.73 16.16
C GLN A 324 0.56 -9.31 15.35
N GLU A 325 1.27 -8.30 15.84
CA GLU A 325 2.53 -7.86 15.24
C GLU A 325 3.48 -9.06 15.10
N LEU A 326 3.86 -9.34 13.85
CA LEU A 326 4.71 -10.47 13.54
C LEU A 326 6.08 -10.26 14.17
N SER A 327 6.58 -11.26 14.88
CA SER A 327 7.85 -11.10 15.56
C SER A 327 8.99 -11.05 14.55
N LEU A 328 9.94 -10.13 14.74
CA LEU A 328 11.03 -9.90 13.78
C LEU A 328 11.83 -11.18 13.48
N TRP A 329 12.00 -12.08 14.46
CA TRP A 329 12.70 -13.34 14.24
C TRP A 329 11.98 -14.28 13.27
N GLU A 330 10.64 -14.29 13.24
CA GLU A 330 9.86 -15.13 12.31
C GLU A 330 10.06 -14.66 10.87
N MET A 331 10.03 -13.34 10.66
CA MET A 331 10.30 -12.73 9.36
C MET A 331 11.71 -13.05 8.86
N LEU A 332 12.73 -12.85 9.70
CA LEU A 332 14.13 -13.13 9.38
C LEU A 332 14.39 -14.62 9.10
N TYR A 333 13.65 -15.51 9.76
CA TYR A 333 13.69 -16.95 9.51
C TYR A 333 13.14 -17.31 8.12
N LEU A 334 11.99 -16.75 7.74
CA LEU A 334 11.44 -16.93 6.39
C LEU A 334 12.38 -16.34 5.33
N ASP A 335 12.97 -15.17 5.57
CA ASP A 335 13.98 -14.57 4.69
C ASP A 335 15.21 -15.49 4.52
N SER A 336 15.64 -16.16 5.59
CA SER A 336 16.73 -17.13 5.50
C SER A 336 16.37 -18.30 4.58
N LYS A 337 15.15 -18.86 4.71
CA LYS A 337 14.65 -19.92 3.84
C LYS A 337 14.54 -19.47 2.38
N ASN A 338 14.08 -18.25 2.14
CA ASN A 338 14.01 -17.67 0.79
C ASN A 338 15.40 -17.51 0.16
N ASN A 339 16.35 -16.92 0.91
CA ASN A 339 17.73 -16.77 0.48
C ASN A 339 18.39 -18.12 0.18
N MET A 340 18.12 -19.14 1.01
CA MET A 340 18.57 -20.51 0.78
C MET A 340 18.01 -21.09 -0.52
N PHE A 341 16.75 -20.82 -0.83
CA PHE A 341 16.07 -21.29 -2.04
C PHE A 341 16.60 -20.64 -3.33
N ILE A 342 16.98 -19.35 -3.29
CA ILE A 342 17.60 -18.65 -4.43
C ILE A 342 19.12 -18.71 -4.43
N GLU A 343 19.70 -19.66 -3.70
CA GLU A 343 21.16 -19.92 -3.62
C GLU A 343 22.01 -18.76 -3.08
N LYS A 344 21.38 -17.79 -2.41
CA LYS A 344 22.04 -16.70 -1.68
C LYS A 344 22.45 -17.15 -0.27
N TYR A 345 23.38 -18.12 -0.22
CA TYR A 345 23.73 -18.81 1.02
C TYR A 345 24.33 -17.91 2.10
N LYS A 346 25.04 -16.83 1.72
CA LYS A 346 25.63 -15.88 2.67
C LYS A 346 24.53 -15.09 3.39
N GLU A 347 23.59 -14.59 2.63
CA GLU A 347 22.41 -13.86 3.09
C GLU A 347 21.51 -14.77 3.93
N ALA A 348 21.39 -16.06 3.56
CA ALA A 348 20.70 -17.05 4.37
C ALA A 348 21.33 -17.20 5.76
N VAL A 349 22.67 -17.31 5.85
CA VAL A 349 23.41 -17.39 7.13
C VAL A 349 23.28 -16.10 7.94
N ILE A 350 23.33 -14.92 7.30
CA ILE A 350 23.12 -13.64 8.00
C ILE A 350 21.70 -13.58 8.58
N SER A 351 20.69 -13.85 7.76
CA SER A 351 19.28 -13.75 8.15
C SER A 351 18.93 -14.70 9.30
N ILE A 352 19.41 -15.94 9.26
CA ILE A 352 19.16 -16.91 10.35
C ILE A 352 19.89 -16.54 11.65
N ASN A 353 21.08 -15.93 11.56
CA ASN A 353 21.79 -15.43 12.74
C ASN A 353 21.04 -14.27 13.38
N SER A 354 20.53 -13.34 12.57
CA SER A 354 19.70 -12.23 13.05
C SER A 354 18.39 -12.73 13.67
N ALA A 355 17.74 -13.72 13.05
CA ALA A 355 16.56 -14.39 13.61
C ALA A 355 16.88 -15.00 14.98
N PHE A 356 18.00 -15.72 15.08
CA PHE A 356 18.46 -16.32 16.33
C PHE A 356 18.73 -15.29 17.43
N GLU A 357 19.44 -14.20 17.12
CA GLU A 357 19.74 -13.15 18.10
C GLU A 357 18.46 -12.48 18.62
N ASN A 358 17.52 -12.18 17.72
CA ASN A 358 16.23 -11.61 18.10
C ASN A 358 15.38 -12.58 18.94
N TYR A 359 15.28 -13.85 18.53
CA TYR A 359 14.56 -14.89 19.27
C TYR A 359 15.14 -15.11 20.66
N LEU A 360 16.47 -15.25 20.76
CA LEU A 360 17.16 -15.43 22.04
C LEU A 360 16.90 -14.24 22.97
N ASN A 361 16.91 -13.02 22.45
CA ASN A 361 16.68 -11.81 23.21
C ASN A 361 15.27 -11.75 23.82
N ILE A 362 14.26 -12.21 23.06
CA ILE A 362 12.87 -12.31 23.53
C ILE A 362 12.73 -13.43 24.56
N LYS A 363 13.15 -14.65 24.19
CA LYS A 363 12.95 -15.84 25.02
C LYS A 363 13.78 -15.85 26.30
N SER A 364 14.99 -15.32 26.27
CA SER A 364 15.80 -15.18 27.49
C SER A 364 15.12 -14.26 28.51
N ARG A 365 14.52 -13.12 28.09
CA ARG A 365 13.74 -12.28 29.01
C ARG A 365 12.58 -13.04 29.64
N GLU A 366 11.79 -13.74 28.83
CA GLU A 366 10.66 -14.54 29.31
C GLU A 366 11.10 -15.59 30.34
N ILE A 367 12.20 -16.29 30.08
CA ILE A 367 12.74 -17.31 30.98
C ILE A 367 13.30 -16.67 32.24
N LEU A 368 14.11 -15.62 32.15
CA LEU A 368 14.74 -14.99 33.31
C LEU A 368 13.70 -14.34 34.25
N ARG A 369 12.63 -13.74 33.71
CA ARG A 369 11.51 -13.15 34.47
C ARG A 369 10.78 -14.14 35.38
N SER A 370 10.94 -15.44 35.18
CA SER A 370 10.36 -16.44 36.09
C SER A 370 11.01 -16.46 37.48
N ARG A 371 12.25 -15.96 37.61
CA ARG A 371 13.05 -16.02 38.84
C ARG A 371 13.77 -14.71 39.18
N MET A 372 13.77 -13.73 38.27
CA MET A 372 14.39 -12.42 38.43
C MET A 372 13.34 -11.33 38.21
N THR A 373 13.49 -10.19 38.89
CA THR A 373 12.68 -8.99 38.65
C THR A 373 13.05 -8.36 37.30
N GLU A 374 12.14 -7.53 36.75
CA GLU A 374 12.36 -6.85 35.46
C GLU A 374 13.67 -6.06 35.42
N LYS A 375 13.97 -5.34 36.51
CA LYS A 375 15.20 -4.56 36.63
C LYS A 375 16.44 -5.46 36.62
N GLU A 376 16.43 -6.58 37.34
CA GLU A 376 17.55 -7.52 37.36
C GLU A 376 17.78 -8.17 36.00
N VAL A 377 16.70 -8.44 35.24
CA VAL A 377 16.80 -8.98 33.87
C VAL A 377 17.47 -7.98 32.94
N GLU A 378 17.00 -6.73 32.91
CA GLU A 378 17.60 -5.70 32.06
C GLU A 378 19.03 -5.36 32.49
N ASP A 379 19.30 -5.21 33.80
CA ASP A 379 20.64 -4.99 34.31
C ASP A 379 21.60 -6.13 33.90
N TYR A 380 21.14 -7.38 33.94
CA TYR A 380 21.92 -8.52 33.46
C TYR A 380 22.17 -8.49 31.94
N LEU A 381 21.14 -8.25 31.12
CA LEU A 381 21.24 -8.27 29.66
C LEU A 381 22.01 -7.06 29.10
N GLU A 382 21.97 -5.92 29.78
CA GLU A 382 22.83 -4.76 29.51
C GLU A 382 24.26 -4.95 30.02
N GLY A 383 24.48 -5.96 30.87
CA GLY A 383 25.78 -6.22 31.48
C GLY A 383 26.18 -5.16 32.49
N LYS A 384 25.21 -4.57 33.20
CA LYS A 384 25.48 -3.69 34.33
C LYS A 384 26.16 -4.51 35.42
N VAL A 385 27.31 -4.03 35.85
CA VAL A 385 28.11 -4.65 36.89
C VAL A 385 27.74 -3.98 38.21
N THR A 386 27.43 -4.77 39.24
CA THR A 386 27.27 -4.26 40.61
C THR A 386 28.53 -4.51 41.41
N TYR A 387 28.72 -3.78 42.51
CA TYR A 387 29.89 -3.98 43.36
C TYR A 387 29.96 -5.42 43.89
N GLU A 388 28.82 -6.01 44.27
CA GLU A 388 28.73 -7.35 44.84
C GLU A 388 29.12 -8.45 43.85
N THR A 389 28.93 -8.18 42.55
CA THR A 389 29.17 -9.10 41.44
C THR A 389 30.50 -8.81 40.73
N TYR A 390 31.21 -7.75 41.10
CA TYR A 390 32.48 -7.40 40.50
C TYR A 390 33.61 -8.34 40.94
N PHE A 391 34.34 -8.88 39.96
CA PHE A 391 35.37 -9.90 40.21
C PHE A 391 36.55 -9.42 41.07
N LEU A 392 36.75 -8.10 41.20
CA LEU A 392 37.78 -7.49 42.05
C LEU A 392 37.21 -6.80 43.30
N LYS A 393 35.96 -7.07 43.71
CA LYS A 393 35.33 -6.39 44.86
C LYS A 393 36.14 -6.48 46.16
N GLU A 394 36.93 -7.54 46.33
CA GLU A 394 37.80 -7.74 47.50
C GLU A 394 39.03 -6.83 47.50
N PHE A 395 39.34 -6.19 46.37
CA PHE A 395 40.54 -5.39 46.15
C PHE A 395 40.25 -3.91 45.90
N ILE A 396 38.98 -3.51 45.85
CA ILE A 396 38.54 -2.13 45.61
C ILE A 396 37.39 -1.79 46.54
N SER A 397 37.35 -0.57 47.08
CA SER A 397 36.21 -0.10 47.87
C SER A 397 34.98 0.11 46.99
N GLU A 398 33.78 0.07 47.57
CA GLU A 398 32.54 0.36 46.86
C GLU A 398 32.52 1.79 46.29
N GLU A 399 33.10 2.75 47.01
CA GLU A 399 33.25 4.14 46.58
C GLU A 399 34.17 4.28 45.36
N ASP A 400 35.29 3.56 45.34
CA ASP A 400 36.22 3.54 44.20
C ASP A 400 35.61 2.83 42.99
N PHE A 401 34.83 1.76 43.21
CA PHE A 401 34.08 1.08 42.17
C PHE A 401 33.07 2.02 41.52
N ASN A 402 32.24 2.72 42.31
CA ASN A 402 31.24 3.65 41.79
C ASN A 402 31.90 4.79 40.99
N ARG A 403 33.02 5.35 41.47
CA ARG A 403 33.81 6.33 40.71
C ARG A 403 34.35 5.76 39.40
N ALA A 404 34.83 4.51 39.39
CA ALA A 404 35.34 3.86 38.19
C ALA A 404 34.24 3.55 37.16
N VAL A 405 33.02 3.26 37.62
CA VAL A 405 31.83 3.12 36.76
C VAL A 405 31.42 4.47 36.15
N GLU A 406 31.34 5.54 36.96
CA GLU A 406 31.03 6.90 36.47
C GLU A 406 32.07 7.41 35.44
N GLN A 407 33.34 7.12 35.68
CA GLN A 407 34.45 7.47 34.78
C GLN A 407 34.54 6.54 33.55
N LYS A 408 33.65 5.54 33.42
CA LYS A 408 33.65 4.52 32.36
C LYS A 408 34.95 3.70 32.27
N ILE A 409 35.71 3.63 33.37
CA ILE A 409 36.85 2.73 33.51
C ILE A 409 36.33 1.28 33.62
N ILE A 410 35.24 1.09 34.36
CA ILE A 410 34.47 -0.15 34.37
C ILE A 410 33.28 0.03 33.43
N SER A 411 33.33 -0.62 32.27
CA SER A 411 32.27 -0.56 31.25
C SER A 411 31.29 -1.72 31.37
N SER A 412 30.01 -1.42 31.11
CA SER A 412 28.98 -2.44 30.95
C SER A 412 29.22 -3.20 29.65
N HIS A 413 29.20 -4.53 29.74
CA HIS A 413 29.37 -5.42 28.60
C HIS A 413 28.25 -6.45 28.60
N SER A 414 27.38 -6.39 27.60
CA SER A 414 26.31 -7.37 27.44
C SER A 414 26.87 -8.79 27.46
N PRO A 415 26.19 -9.72 28.16
CA PRO A 415 26.63 -11.11 28.23
C PRO A 415 26.62 -11.72 26.82
N SER A 416 27.62 -12.56 26.56
CA SER A 416 27.64 -13.38 25.35
C SER A 416 26.41 -14.31 25.29
N THR A 417 26.04 -14.73 24.08
CA THR A 417 24.98 -15.73 23.87
C THR A 417 25.12 -16.95 24.78
N PHE A 418 26.34 -17.46 24.97
CA PHE A 418 26.58 -18.62 25.83
C PHE A 418 26.39 -18.30 27.32
N GLN A 419 26.69 -17.08 27.76
CA GLN A 419 26.42 -16.63 29.13
C GLN A 419 24.91 -16.50 29.38
N ILE A 420 24.17 -15.90 28.43
CA ILE A 420 22.71 -15.80 28.50
C ILE A 420 22.09 -17.19 28.61
N ILE A 421 22.48 -18.10 27.72
CA ILE A 421 22.00 -19.48 27.72
C ILE A 421 22.33 -20.20 29.01
N LYS A 422 23.56 -20.04 29.52
CA LYS A 422 23.97 -20.63 30.80
C LYS A 422 23.08 -20.15 31.94
N LYS A 423 22.82 -18.84 32.02
CA LYS A 423 21.97 -18.26 33.06
C LYS A 423 20.51 -18.72 32.96
N CYS A 424 19.98 -18.83 31.74
CA CYS A 424 18.64 -19.37 31.50
C CYS A 424 18.53 -20.83 31.96
N PHE A 425 19.55 -21.65 31.67
CA PHE A 425 19.62 -23.04 32.15
C PHE A 425 19.65 -23.11 33.68
N GLU A 426 20.52 -22.35 34.34
CA GLU A 426 20.67 -22.36 35.80
C GLU A 426 19.35 -22.04 36.54
N LEU A 427 18.52 -21.18 35.96
CA LEU A 427 17.28 -20.74 36.58
C LEU A 427 16.05 -21.60 36.22
N ASN A 428 16.12 -22.36 35.13
CA ASN A 428 14.98 -23.09 34.57
C ASN A 428 15.41 -24.42 33.89
N GLU A 429 16.15 -25.27 34.61
CA GLU A 429 16.59 -26.58 34.09
C GLU A 429 15.41 -27.44 33.60
N ASP A 430 14.22 -27.31 34.21
CA ASP A 430 13.03 -28.10 33.90
C ASP A 430 12.35 -27.70 32.57
N ARG A 431 12.63 -26.51 32.03
CA ARG A 431 12.00 -26.01 30.79
C ARG A 431 12.77 -26.36 29.52
N ILE A 432 14.07 -26.64 29.62
CA ILE A 432 14.92 -26.91 28.46
C ILE A 432 15.14 -28.42 28.32
N ALA A 433 14.45 -29.03 27.36
CA ALA A 433 14.37 -30.48 27.20
C ALA A 433 15.68 -31.19 26.78
N ILE A 434 16.76 -30.44 26.56
CA ILE A 434 18.05 -30.96 26.11
C ILE A 434 19.19 -30.50 27.00
N THR A 435 20.32 -31.21 26.94
CA THR A 435 21.50 -30.84 27.71
C THR A 435 22.14 -29.54 27.19
N ARG A 436 22.74 -28.75 28.08
CA ARG A 436 23.50 -27.53 27.72
C ARG A 436 24.54 -27.77 26.62
N ARG A 437 25.18 -28.94 26.62
CA ARG A 437 26.16 -29.31 25.58
C ARG A 437 25.50 -29.43 24.19
N LYS A 438 24.31 -30.02 24.11
CA LYS A 438 23.55 -30.11 22.86
C LYS A 438 23.08 -28.72 22.41
N LEU A 439 22.56 -27.89 23.33
CA LEU A 439 22.14 -26.53 22.99
C LEU A 439 23.31 -25.68 22.48
N ASN A 440 24.47 -25.73 23.15
CA ASN A 440 25.67 -25.02 22.68
C ASN A 440 26.13 -25.50 21.30
N LYS A 441 25.92 -26.78 20.97
CA LYS A 441 26.20 -27.30 19.62
C LYS A 441 25.27 -26.65 18.59
N LEU A 442 23.97 -26.57 18.87
CA LEU A 442 23.01 -25.87 18.00
C LEU A 442 23.41 -24.42 17.77
N VAL A 443 23.77 -23.70 18.84
CA VAL A 443 24.23 -22.30 18.76
C VAL A 443 25.49 -22.15 17.91
N ASN A 444 26.48 -23.04 18.07
CA ASN A 444 27.69 -23.04 17.26
C ASN A 444 27.38 -23.31 15.78
N ASP A 445 26.45 -24.23 15.52
CA ASP A 445 26.04 -24.59 14.16
C ASP A 445 25.26 -23.44 13.49
N ILE A 446 24.42 -22.70 14.23
CA ILE A 446 23.74 -21.47 13.76
C ILE A 446 24.75 -20.36 13.47
N ARG A 447 25.71 -20.13 14.36
CA ARG A 447 26.67 -19.02 14.29
C ARG A 447 27.85 -19.26 13.36
N LYS A 448 27.95 -20.46 12.77
CA LYS A 448 29.08 -20.88 11.96
C LYS A 448 29.27 -19.93 10.77
N ASN A 449 30.52 -19.50 10.56
CA ASN A 449 30.96 -18.59 9.48
C ASN A 449 30.29 -17.20 9.43
N ARG A 450 29.39 -16.84 10.37
CA ARG A 450 28.73 -15.54 10.40
C ARG A 450 29.74 -14.38 10.38
N ASN A 451 30.73 -14.42 11.27
CA ASN A 451 31.74 -13.37 11.37
C ASN A 451 32.59 -13.29 10.09
N ASP A 452 32.98 -14.43 9.53
CA ASP A 452 33.75 -14.45 8.29
C ASP A 452 32.98 -13.86 7.10
N ILE A 453 31.67 -14.14 7.02
CA ILE A 453 30.79 -13.56 5.99
C ILE A 453 30.67 -12.04 6.18
N ILE A 454 30.40 -11.58 7.42
CA ILE A 454 30.24 -10.16 7.75
C ILE A 454 31.52 -9.36 7.45
N HIS A 455 32.69 -9.93 7.75
CA HIS A 455 33.97 -9.28 7.53
C HIS A 455 34.56 -9.50 6.12
N GLY A 456 33.84 -10.20 5.23
CA GLY A 456 34.26 -10.41 3.85
C GLY A 456 35.42 -11.40 3.68
N ASN A 457 35.67 -12.29 4.65
CA ASN A 457 36.72 -13.31 4.61
C ASN A 457 36.33 -14.51 3.75
N LEU A 458 36.21 -14.29 2.44
CA LEU A 458 35.66 -15.26 1.48
C LEU A 458 36.53 -16.51 1.25
N THR A 459 37.83 -16.44 1.54
CA THR A 459 38.78 -17.55 1.33
C THR A 459 38.59 -18.73 2.29
N VAL A 460 37.83 -18.54 3.37
CA VAL A 460 37.59 -19.55 4.41
C VAL A 460 36.30 -20.36 4.16
N LEU A 461 35.42 -19.89 3.26
CA LEU A 461 34.09 -20.43 3.04
C LEU A 461 34.08 -21.60 2.04
N LYS A 462 34.54 -22.78 2.47
CA LYS A 462 34.64 -23.96 1.58
C LYS A 462 33.31 -24.66 1.28
N ASN A 463 32.29 -24.52 2.12
CA ASN A 463 30.99 -25.19 1.93
C ASN A 463 29.82 -24.39 2.52
N ILE A 464 29.63 -23.17 1.99
CA ILE A 464 28.64 -22.21 2.50
C ILE A 464 27.20 -22.73 2.40
N GLU A 465 26.87 -23.52 1.38
CA GLU A 465 25.54 -24.13 1.23
C GLU A 465 25.23 -25.11 2.37
N SER A 466 26.15 -26.04 2.66
CA SER A 466 25.97 -27.00 3.75
C SER A 466 25.88 -26.28 5.10
N ASP A 467 26.66 -25.22 5.29
CA ASP A 467 26.65 -24.43 6.51
C ASP A 467 25.34 -23.63 6.66
N ALA A 468 24.78 -23.10 5.57
CA ALA A 468 23.46 -22.46 5.57
C ALA A 468 22.34 -23.46 5.93
N LYS A 469 22.31 -24.63 5.27
CA LYS A 469 21.34 -25.72 5.59
C LYS A 469 21.43 -26.13 7.06
N LYS A 470 22.65 -26.28 7.57
CA LYS A 470 22.90 -26.66 8.96
C LYS A 470 22.47 -25.57 9.94
N SER A 471 22.71 -24.31 9.61
CA SER A 471 22.30 -23.17 10.44
C SER A 471 20.78 -23.08 10.57
N ILE A 472 20.05 -23.20 9.45
CA ILE A 472 18.57 -23.17 9.41
C ILE A 472 17.99 -24.33 10.22
N SER A 473 18.41 -25.57 9.95
CA SER A 473 17.93 -26.75 10.68
C SER A 473 18.26 -26.71 12.18
N SER A 474 19.43 -26.18 12.55
CA SER A 474 19.81 -26.02 13.96
C SER A 474 18.96 -24.95 14.66
N PHE A 475 18.58 -23.88 13.96
CA PHE A 475 17.65 -22.88 14.50
C PHE A 475 16.24 -23.46 14.69
N GLU A 476 15.73 -24.23 13.73
CA GLU A 476 14.44 -24.93 13.82
C GLU A 476 14.40 -25.92 15.00
N GLU A 477 15.53 -26.58 15.32
CA GLU A 477 15.64 -27.40 16.53
C GLU A 477 15.72 -26.52 17.78
N PHE A 478 16.49 -25.42 17.75
CA PHE A 478 16.64 -24.49 18.86
C PHE A 478 15.30 -23.94 19.36
N ILE A 479 14.43 -23.47 18.45
CA ILE A 479 13.10 -22.91 18.80
C ILE A 479 12.17 -23.96 19.44
N LYS A 480 12.38 -25.25 19.15
CA LYS A 480 11.57 -26.34 19.73
C LYS A 480 11.99 -26.65 21.16
N VAL A 481 13.27 -26.50 21.48
CA VAL A 481 13.87 -26.91 22.76
C VAL A 481 14.06 -25.76 23.74
N PHE A 482 14.08 -24.51 23.28
CA PHE A 482 14.31 -23.31 24.09
C PHE A 482 13.04 -22.44 24.13
N LYS A 483 12.04 -22.85 24.93
CA LYS A 483 10.69 -22.26 24.94
C LYS A 483 10.40 -21.28 26.06
#